data_AF-A0A6I6HB03-F1
#
_entry.id   AF-A0A6I6HB03-F1
#
_cell.length_a   1.000
_cell.length_b   1.000
_cell.length_c   1.000
_cell.angle_alpha   90.00
_cell.angle_beta   90.00
_cell.angle_gamma   90.00
#
_symmetry.space_group_name_H-M   'P 1'
#
loop_
_entity.id
_entity.type
_entity.pdbx_description
1 polymer ?
#
loop_
_entity_poly.entity_id
_entity_poly.type
_entity_poly.pdbx_seq_one_letter_code
_entity_poly.pdbx_strand_id
1 'polypeptide(L)'
;MRISPELQARIDALPDLALRARIFKSLDSPREHRASDDDIFEVIVTGYQMAAEQQARMRKWQESEVIAFIEYIKAQAPDLYAKYLQHEKELRQKELDDVDEDDRWFDPDIWWDMKALTKIWMPSLNTLDSMDASELVSGVRDYAQAHLI
;
A
#
# COMPACT_ATOMS: atom_id res chain seq x y z
N MET A 1 -14.10 20.28 -19.18
CA MET A 1 -14.92 19.04 -19.17
C MET A 1 -16.28 19.35 -18.56
N ARG A 2 -17.39 18.78 -19.06
CA ARG A 2 -18.73 19.06 -18.51
C ARG A 2 -19.39 17.72 -18.16
N ILE A 3 -19.15 17.24 -16.94
CA ILE A 3 -19.85 16.07 -16.42
C ILE A 3 -21.32 16.40 -16.17
N SER A 4 -22.18 15.38 -16.14
CA SER A 4 -23.60 15.58 -15.87
C SER A 4 -23.80 16.15 -14.45
N PRO A 5 -24.81 16.99 -14.21
CA PRO A 5 -25.13 17.48 -12.86
C PRO A 5 -25.41 16.34 -11.87
N GLU A 6 -25.98 15.24 -12.37
CA GLU A 6 -26.25 14.02 -11.61
C GLU A 6 -24.95 13.36 -11.15
N LEU A 7 -23.97 13.19 -12.05
CA LEU A 7 -22.67 12.63 -11.71
C LEU A 7 -21.89 13.53 -10.76
N GLN A 8 -21.93 14.85 -10.97
CA GLN A 8 -21.34 15.82 -10.05
C GLN A 8 -21.91 15.68 -8.63
N ALA A 9 -23.25 15.61 -8.50
CA ALA A 9 -23.89 15.42 -7.20
C ALA A 9 -23.50 14.10 -6.51
N ARG A 10 -23.33 13.02 -7.29
CA ARG A 10 -22.86 11.72 -6.78
C ARG A 10 -21.42 11.79 -6.27
N ILE A 11 -20.54 12.50 -6.97
CA ILE A 11 -19.15 12.72 -6.54
C ILE A 11 -19.13 13.58 -5.27
N ASP A 12 -19.92 14.66 -5.23
CA ASP A 12 -19.94 15.58 -4.08
C ASP A 12 -20.55 14.97 -2.82
N ALA A 13 -21.40 13.95 -2.97
CA ALA A 13 -21.94 13.17 -1.86
C ALA A 13 -20.91 12.20 -1.24
N LEU A 14 -19.76 11.94 -1.87
CA LEU A 14 -18.72 11.07 -1.32
C LEU A 14 -18.02 11.74 -0.11
N PRO A 15 -17.89 11.04 1.03
CA PRO A 15 -17.29 11.61 2.24
C PRO A 15 -15.75 11.72 2.14
N ASP A 16 -15.11 10.86 1.35
CA ASP A 16 -13.64 10.85 1.19
C ASP A 16 -13.19 11.84 0.11
N LEU A 17 -12.50 12.90 0.54
CA LEU A 17 -11.96 13.94 -0.35
C LEU A 17 -10.84 13.44 -1.27
N ALA A 18 -10.03 12.47 -0.83
CA ALA A 18 -8.97 11.88 -1.65
C ALA A 18 -9.56 10.99 -2.76
N LEU A 19 -10.62 10.23 -2.44
CA LEU A 19 -11.37 9.48 -3.46
C LEU A 19 -11.99 10.42 -4.50
N ARG A 20 -12.59 11.54 -4.07
CA ARG A 20 -13.11 12.57 -4.98
C ARG A 20 -12.03 13.13 -5.90
N ALA A 21 -10.87 13.50 -5.33
CA ALA A 21 -9.76 14.03 -6.10
C ALA A 21 -9.25 13.01 -7.14
N ARG A 22 -9.17 11.72 -6.77
CA ARG A 22 -8.80 10.64 -7.70
C ARG A 22 -9.81 10.50 -8.83
N ILE A 23 -11.11 10.57 -8.55
CA ILE A 23 -12.16 10.53 -9.58
C ILE A 23 -11.97 11.70 -10.56
N PHE A 24 -11.82 12.94 -10.07
CA PHE A 24 -11.61 14.09 -10.95
C PHE A 24 -10.33 13.96 -11.78
N LYS A 25 -9.22 13.51 -11.19
CA LYS A 25 -7.97 13.25 -11.92
C LYS A 25 -8.18 12.24 -13.05
N SER A 26 -8.88 11.13 -12.79
CA SER A 26 -9.18 10.13 -13.82
C SER A 26 -10.15 10.64 -14.88
N LEU A 27 -11.07 11.52 -14.49
CA LEU A 27 -12.02 12.14 -15.39
C LEU A 27 -11.34 13.11 -16.35
N ASP A 28 -10.40 13.92 -15.86
CA ASP A 28 -9.66 14.91 -16.65
C ASP A 28 -8.57 14.31 -17.56
N SER A 29 -8.20 13.04 -17.36
CA SER A 29 -7.20 12.36 -18.19
C SER A 29 -7.67 12.21 -19.65
N PRO A 30 -6.81 12.49 -20.65
CA PRO A 30 -7.10 12.20 -22.06
C PRO A 30 -7.37 10.71 -22.26
N ARG A 31 -8.44 10.37 -23.01
CA ARG A 31 -8.84 8.98 -23.22
C ARG A 31 -8.87 8.63 -24.69
N GLU A 32 -8.16 7.56 -25.06
CA GLU A 32 -8.23 6.98 -26.41
C GLU A 32 -9.49 6.12 -26.61
N HIS A 33 -10.11 5.62 -25.53
CA HIS A 33 -11.25 4.70 -25.55
C HIS A 33 -12.49 5.24 -24.81
N ARG A 34 -13.69 4.88 -25.32
CA ARG A 34 -15.03 5.39 -24.95
C ARG A 34 -15.59 4.90 -23.61
N ALA A 35 -14.81 4.80 -22.53
CA ALA A 35 -15.43 4.62 -21.22
C ALA A 35 -16.22 5.90 -20.85
N SER A 36 -17.49 5.75 -20.49
CA SER A 36 -18.30 6.90 -20.06
C SER A 36 -17.79 7.45 -18.72
N ASP A 37 -18.10 8.70 -18.42
CA ASP A 37 -17.74 9.30 -17.13
C ASP A 37 -18.40 8.55 -15.96
N ASP A 38 -19.61 8.04 -16.16
CA ASP A 38 -20.30 7.17 -15.20
C ASP A 38 -19.58 5.82 -15.03
N ASP A 39 -19.11 5.18 -16.10
CA ASP A 39 -18.35 3.92 -15.99
C ASP A 39 -17.06 4.12 -15.18
N ILE A 40 -16.37 5.24 -15.39
CA ILE A 40 -15.15 5.56 -14.65
C ILE A 40 -15.44 5.79 -13.18
N PHE A 41 -16.51 6.55 -12.88
CA PHE A 41 -16.97 6.74 -11.52
C PHE A 41 -17.26 5.39 -10.84
N GLU A 42 -18.04 4.52 -11.49
CA GLU A 42 -18.42 3.22 -10.93
C GLU A 42 -17.21 2.32 -10.69
N VAL A 43 -16.27 2.24 -11.65
CA VAL A 43 -15.06 1.43 -11.51
C VAL A 43 -14.20 1.92 -10.35
N ILE A 44 -14.00 3.23 -10.22
CA ILE A 44 -13.18 3.80 -9.15
C ILE A 44 -13.84 3.59 -7.79
N VAL A 45 -15.14 3.86 -7.67
CA VAL A 45 -15.88 3.70 -6.39
C VAL A 45 -15.98 2.24 -5.99
N THR A 46 -16.30 1.33 -6.92
CA THR A 46 -16.35 -0.11 -6.65
C THR A 46 -14.98 -0.63 -6.22
N GLY A 47 -13.91 -0.26 -6.93
CA GLY A 47 -12.55 -0.63 -6.57
C GLY A 47 -12.14 -0.11 -5.19
N TYR A 48 -12.51 1.13 -4.86
CA TYR A 48 -12.27 1.72 -3.55
C TYR A 48 -13.03 0.97 -2.44
N GLN A 49 -14.30 0.65 -2.64
CA GLN A 49 -15.11 -0.10 -1.68
C GLN A 49 -14.55 -1.51 -1.46
N MET A 50 -14.20 -2.21 -2.54
CA MET A 50 -13.55 -3.53 -2.45
C MET A 50 -12.24 -3.47 -1.67
N ALA A 51 -11.40 -2.46 -1.94
CA ALA A 51 -10.15 -2.27 -1.21
C ALA A 51 -10.40 -1.97 0.28
N ALA A 52 -11.38 -1.12 0.61
CA ALA A 52 -11.74 -0.80 1.98
C ALA A 52 -12.29 -2.01 2.75
N GLU A 53 -13.16 -2.80 2.13
CA GLU A 53 -13.65 -4.06 2.70
C GLU A 53 -12.52 -5.05 2.94
N GLN A 54 -11.61 -5.16 1.97
CA GLN A 54 -10.47 -6.04 2.08
C GLN A 54 -9.53 -5.59 3.21
N GLN A 55 -9.23 -4.29 3.31
CA GLN A 55 -8.44 -3.71 4.39
C GLN A 55 -9.09 -3.90 5.77
N ALA A 56 -10.43 -3.87 5.84
CA ALA A 56 -11.17 -4.14 7.07
C ALA A 56 -11.12 -5.62 7.48
N ARG A 57 -10.94 -6.55 6.53
CA ARG A 57 -10.79 -7.99 6.78
C ARG A 57 -9.36 -8.40 7.14
N MET A 58 -8.36 -7.60 6.74
CA MET A 58 -6.96 -7.91 7.00
C MET A 58 -6.67 -7.99 8.50
N ARG A 59 -5.82 -8.94 8.87
CA ARG A 59 -5.34 -9.08 10.24
C ARG A 59 -4.61 -7.81 10.66
N LYS A 60 -4.96 -7.29 11.84
CA LYS A 60 -4.22 -6.21 12.49
C LYS A 60 -3.13 -6.79 13.36
N TRP A 61 -1.89 -6.68 12.88
CA TRP A 61 -0.70 -7.08 13.62
C TRP A 61 -0.49 -6.19 14.83
N GLN A 62 -0.26 -6.79 15.98
CA GLN A 62 0.18 -6.05 17.17
C GLN A 62 1.65 -5.67 17.02
N GLU A 63 2.04 -4.54 17.60
CA GLU A 63 3.43 -4.07 17.58
C GLU A 63 4.40 -5.13 18.12
N SER A 64 4.00 -5.88 19.16
CA SER A 64 4.80 -6.98 19.70
C SER A 64 5.01 -8.12 18.70
N GLU A 65 4.05 -8.40 17.82
CA GLU A 65 4.18 -9.38 16.75
C GLU A 65 5.11 -8.87 15.65
N VAL A 66 5.04 -7.58 15.32
CA VAL A 66 5.97 -6.92 14.38
C VAL A 66 7.40 -7.00 14.91
N ILE A 67 7.63 -6.66 16.18
CA ILE A 67 8.94 -6.75 16.82
C ILE A 67 9.45 -8.19 16.81
N ALA A 68 8.60 -9.16 17.16
CA ALA A 68 8.97 -10.57 17.12
C ALA A 68 9.37 -11.03 15.70
N PHE A 69 8.70 -10.54 14.66
CA PHE A 69 9.07 -10.80 13.28
C PHE A 69 10.41 -10.15 12.91
N ILE A 70 10.65 -8.91 13.34
CA ILE A 70 11.93 -8.22 13.12
C ILE A 70 13.08 -9.03 13.73
N GLU A 71 12.93 -9.50 14.97
CA GLU A 71 13.93 -10.33 15.62
C GLU A 71 14.13 -11.66 14.90
N TYR A 72 13.07 -12.25 14.35
CA TYR A 72 13.17 -13.44 13.50
C TYR A 72 13.98 -13.17 12.22
N ILE A 73 13.71 -12.07 11.50
CA ILE A 73 14.47 -11.74 10.28
C ILE A 73 15.94 -11.49 10.61
N LYS A 74 16.24 -10.75 11.68
CA LYS A 74 17.63 -10.53 12.14
C LYS A 74 18.36 -11.84 12.40
N ALA A 75 17.68 -12.84 12.96
CA ALA A 75 18.27 -14.14 13.27
C ALA A 75 18.44 -15.04 12.03
N GLN A 76 17.46 -15.06 11.12
CA GLN A 76 17.45 -16.00 9.99
C GLN A 76 18.03 -15.44 8.70
N ALA A 77 17.90 -14.14 8.47
CA ALA A 77 18.33 -13.45 7.26
C ALA A 77 18.89 -12.06 7.59
N PRO A 78 19.99 -11.96 8.37
CA PRO A 78 20.56 -10.69 8.79
C PRO A 78 20.94 -9.78 7.61
N ASP A 79 21.45 -10.36 6.52
CA ASP A 79 21.82 -9.62 5.31
C ASP A 79 20.60 -9.00 4.62
N LEU A 80 19.47 -9.72 4.59
CA LEU A 80 18.22 -9.19 4.05
C LEU A 80 17.70 -8.04 4.92
N TYR A 81 17.74 -8.20 6.25
CA TYR A 81 17.33 -7.13 7.17
C TYR A 81 18.19 -5.87 7.00
N ALA A 82 19.50 -6.03 6.84
CA ALA A 82 20.41 -4.92 6.60
C ALA A 82 20.11 -4.21 5.26
N LYS A 83 19.89 -4.97 4.18
CA LYS A 83 19.47 -4.44 2.87
C LYS A 83 18.15 -3.69 2.96
N TYR A 84 17.17 -4.28 3.64
CA TYR A 84 15.85 -3.69 3.85
C TYR A 84 15.96 -2.34 4.57
N LEU A 85 16.66 -2.28 5.70
CA LEU A 85 16.83 -1.02 6.44
C LEU A 85 17.61 0.03 5.65
N GLN A 86 18.63 -0.37 4.89
CA GLN A 86 19.38 0.54 4.04
C GLN A 86 18.47 1.14 2.96
N HIS A 87 17.63 0.31 2.33
CA HIS A 87 16.70 0.75 1.32
C HIS A 87 15.61 1.69 1.87
N GLU A 88 15.05 1.41 3.05
CA GLU A 88 14.11 2.32 3.72
C GLU A 88 14.73 3.70 4.03
N LYS A 89 16.02 3.73 4.41
CA LYS A 89 16.76 4.99 4.61
C LYS A 89 16.93 5.76 3.30
N GLU A 90 17.26 5.07 2.22
CA GLU A 90 17.40 5.68 0.89
C GLU A 90 16.07 6.25 0.38
N LEU A 91 14.97 5.52 0.57
CA LEU A 91 13.63 5.99 0.20
C LEU A 91 13.22 7.22 1.00
N ARG A 92 13.47 7.23 2.32
CA ARG A 92 13.23 8.41 3.15
C ARG A 92 14.09 9.59 2.68
N GLN A 93 15.35 9.36 2.35
CA GLN A 93 16.23 10.42 1.86
C GLN A 93 15.70 11.01 0.54
N LYS A 94 15.31 10.17 -0.41
CA LYS A 94 14.68 10.62 -1.67
C LYS A 94 13.40 11.43 -1.43
N GLU A 95 12.58 11.03 -0.46
CA GLU A 95 11.39 11.78 -0.07
C GLU A 95 11.74 13.16 0.52
N LEU A 96 12.78 13.25 1.35
CA LEU A 96 13.26 14.53 1.88
C LEU A 96 13.87 15.43 0.81
N ASP A 97 14.50 14.83 -0.20
CA ASP A 97 15.12 15.53 -1.33
C ASP A 97 14.09 15.94 -2.41
N ASP A 98 12.79 15.74 -2.16
CA ASP A 98 11.67 16.07 -3.06
C ASP A 98 11.82 15.43 -4.46
N VAL A 99 12.35 14.21 -4.49
CA VAL A 99 12.48 13.42 -5.72
C VAL A 99 11.09 12.96 -6.19
N ASP A 100 10.88 12.99 -7.51
CA ASP A 100 9.64 12.56 -8.16
C ASP A 100 9.18 11.19 -7.64
N GLU A 101 7.86 11.02 -7.46
CA GLU A 101 7.24 9.77 -6.99
C GLU A 101 7.65 8.55 -7.81
N ASP A 102 7.83 8.71 -9.11
CA ASP A 102 8.20 7.64 -10.03
C ASP A 102 9.63 7.10 -9.77
N ASP A 103 10.50 7.90 -9.15
CA ASP A 103 11.87 7.54 -8.77
C ASP A 103 11.98 6.99 -7.33
N ARG A 104 10.86 7.01 -6.58
CA ARG A 104 10.69 6.44 -5.23
C ARG A 104 10.18 5.00 -5.29
N TRP A 105 10.84 4.17 -6.10
CA TRP A 105 10.48 2.77 -6.24
C TRP A 105 11.09 1.88 -5.14
N PHE A 106 10.25 1.07 -4.51
CA PHE A 106 10.68 0.06 -3.54
C PHE A 106 11.25 -1.17 -4.28
N ASP A 107 12.41 -1.67 -3.84
CA ASP A 107 13.03 -2.84 -4.45
C ASP A 107 12.11 -4.07 -4.36
N PRO A 108 11.63 -4.60 -5.52
CA PRO A 108 10.67 -5.68 -5.53
C PRO A 108 11.27 -6.99 -5.00
N ASP A 109 12.58 -7.21 -5.11
CA ASP A 109 13.23 -8.42 -4.63
C ASP A 109 13.24 -8.43 -3.11
N ILE A 110 13.58 -7.30 -2.48
CA ILE A 110 13.49 -7.13 -1.02
C ILE A 110 12.06 -7.40 -0.54
N TRP A 111 11.06 -6.91 -1.26
CA TRP A 111 9.65 -7.12 -0.91
C TRP A 111 9.26 -8.59 -0.96
N TRP A 112 9.60 -9.29 -2.04
CA TRP A 112 9.26 -10.71 -2.19
C TRP A 112 10.01 -11.59 -1.18
N ASP A 113 11.28 -11.30 -0.89
CA ASP A 113 12.07 -12.03 0.10
C ASP A 113 11.50 -11.85 1.51
N MET A 114 11.12 -10.62 1.89
CA MET A 114 10.44 -10.35 3.17
C MET A 114 9.13 -11.12 3.29
N LYS A 115 8.32 -11.15 2.22
CA LYS A 115 7.06 -11.94 2.17
C LYS A 115 7.28 -13.44 2.17
N ALA A 116 8.40 -13.93 1.68
CA ALA A 116 8.74 -15.35 1.80
C ALA A 116 9.03 -15.70 3.26
N LEU A 117 9.77 -14.85 3.97
CA LEU A 117 10.08 -15.05 5.40
C LEU A 117 8.85 -15.01 6.29
N THR A 118 7.84 -14.17 6.01
CA THR A 118 6.59 -14.17 6.80
C THR A 118 5.90 -15.54 6.75
N LYS A 119 5.90 -16.20 5.59
CA LYS A 119 5.30 -17.53 5.41
C LYS A 119 6.08 -18.63 6.14
N ILE A 120 7.41 -18.52 6.19
CA ILE A 120 8.27 -19.49 6.88
C ILE A 120 8.15 -19.33 8.40
N TRP A 121 8.06 -18.09 8.88
CA TRP A 121 8.00 -17.78 10.31
C TRP A 121 6.74 -18.30 11.00
N MET A 122 5.58 -18.15 10.35
CA MET A 122 4.29 -18.63 10.88
C MET A 122 3.64 -19.68 9.97
N PRO A 123 4.18 -20.90 9.90
CA PRO A 123 3.64 -21.95 9.05
C PRO A 123 2.28 -22.47 9.56
N SER A 124 2.00 -22.31 10.86
CA SER A 124 0.70 -22.63 11.46
C SER A 124 -0.41 -21.68 11.01
N LEU A 125 -0.05 -20.50 10.51
CA LEU A 125 -0.97 -19.63 9.77
C LEU A 125 -0.96 -20.05 8.31
N ASN A 126 -1.30 -21.31 8.04
CA ASN A 126 -1.37 -21.90 6.70
C ASN A 126 -2.45 -21.24 5.80
N THR A 127 -3.11 -20.20 6.33
CA THR A 127 -4.10 -19.33 5.72
C THR A 127 -3.65 -17.87 5.69
N LEU A 128 -2.37 -17.56 5.99
CA LEU A 128 -1.86 -16.19 5.91
C LEU A 128 -2.01 -15.73 4.47
N ASP A 129 -3.00 -14.88 4.23
CA ASP A 129 -3.21 -14.34 2.90
C ASP A 129 -1.98 -13.50 2.53
N SER A 130 -1.70 -13.39 1.23
CA SER A 130 -0.72 -12.49 0.66
C SER A 130 -0.87 -11.06 1.22
N MET A 131 -2.11 -10.67 1.56
CA MET A 131 -2.43 -9.39 2.17
C MET A 131 -1.99 -9.27 3.62
N ASP A 132 -2.24 -10.28 4.47
CA ASP A 132 -1.77 -10.29 5.86
C ASP A 132 -0.24 -10.24 5.93
N ALA A 133 0.45 -10.96 5.04
CA ALA A 133 1.90 -10.89 4.90
C ALA A 133 2.37 -9.48 4.50
N SER A 134 1.64 -8.82 3.58
CA SER A 134 1.97 -7.46 3.15
C SER A 134 1.79 -6.46 4.29
N GLU A 135 0.72 -6.59 5.07
CA GLU A 135 0.49 -5.75 6.25
C GLU A 135 1.58 -5.93 7.31
N LEU A 136 2.09 -7.14 7.51
CA LEU A 136 3.20 -7.39 8.44
C LEU A 136 4.47 -6.67 7.98
N VAL A 137 4.80 -6.74 6.68
CA VAL A 137 5.96 -6.03 6.13
C VAL A 137 5.78 -4.51 6.24
N SER A 138 4.57 -3.98 5.98
CA SER A 138 4.25 -2.58 6.25
C SER A 138 4.45 -2.21 7.73
N GLY A 139 4.05 -3.07 8.66
CA GLY A 139 4.31 -2.85 10.08
C GLY A 139 5.81 -2.78 10.41
N VAL A 140 6.65 -3.58 9.75
CA VAL A 140 8.11 -3.49 9.88
C VAL A 140 8.64 -2.15 9.39
N ARG A 141 8.12 -1.65 8.26
CA ARG A 141 8.43 -0.31 7.75
C ARG A 141 8.08 0.76 8.76
N ASP A 142 6.83 0.77 9.22
CA ASP A 142 6.34 1.78 10.16
C ASP A 142 7.17 1.79 11.45
N TYR A 143 7.51 0.61 11.97
CA TYR A 143 8.40 0.48 13.12
C TYR A 143 9.81 1.03 12.84
N ALA A 144 10.42 0.65 11.70
CA ALA A 144 11.74 1.16 11.33
C ALA A 144 11.73 2.69 11.19
N GLN A 145 10.66 3.24 10.62
CA GLN A 145 10.50 4.67 10.44
C GLN A 145 10.29 5.43 11.76
N ALA A 146 9.62 4.83 12.74
CA ALA A 146 9.37 5.46 14.03
C ALA A 146 10.55 5.37 15.01
N HIS A 147 11.38 4.32 14.89
CA HIS A 147 12.35 3.97 15.95
C HIS A 147 13.80 3.83 15.50
N LEU A 148 14.08 3.67 14.20
CA LEU A 148 15.42 3.30 13.73
C LEU A 148 16.01 4.29 12.72
N ILE A 149 15.16 5.10 12.08
CA ILE A 149 15.52 6.09 11.06
C ILE A 149 14.93 7.41 11.51
#